data_AF-K1RG58-F1
#
_entry.id   AF-K1RG58-F1
#
_cell.length_a   1.000
_cell.length_b   1.000
_cell.length_c   1.000
_cell.angle_alpha   90.00
_cell.angle_beta   90.00
_cell.angle_gamma   90.00
#
_symmetry.space_group_name_H-M   'P 1'
#
loop_
_entity.id
_entity.type
_entity.pdbx_description
1 polymer ?
#
loop_
_entity_poly.entity_id
_entity_poly.type
_entity_poly.pdbx_seq_one_letter_code
_entity_poly.pdbx_strand_id
1 'polypeptide(L)'
;MCRLTVDGEIKQFSCKLDVPPKLWDVKTARATGKSAEAQKINAAVDRIRVDVNRRYQELMQSDGYVTAARLRDACLGLGVKRETLLKLFEQHNEEFIKKVGHSRVQGTYNRYRTIYRHLCEFV
;
A
#
# COMPACT_ATOMS: atom_id res chain seq x y z
N MET A 1 2.93 -5.79 -17.71
CA MET A 1 2.94 -6.16 -16.28
C MET A 1 4.08 -5.44 -15.59
N CYS A 2 3.83 -4.76 -14.47
CA CYS A 2 4.85 -4.16 -13.61
C CYS A 2 5.25 -5.16 -12.52
N ARG A 3 6.56 -5.31 -12.26
CA ARG A 3 7.09 -6.09 -11.15
C ARG A 3 7.80 -5.16 -10.17
N LEU A 4 7.35 -5.15 -8.92
CA LEU A 4 7.97 -4.45 -7.80
C LEU A 4 8.74 -5.47 -6.95
N THR A 5 9.93 -5.09 -6.51
CA THR A 5 10.72 -5.87 -5.54
C THR A 5 11.14 -4.92 -4.42
N VAL A 6 10.73 -5.22 -3.19
CA VAL A 6 11.09 -4.46 -1.98
C VAL A 6 11.48 -5.47 -0.91
N ASP A 7 12.70 -5.36 -0.37
CA ASP A 7 13.24 -6.23 0.70
C ASP A 7 13.04 -7.74 0.46
N GLY A 8 13.22 -8.17 -0.79
CA GLY A 8 13.04 -9.57 -1.21
C GLY A 8 11.60 -9.99 -1.48
N GLU A 9 10.60 -9.18 -1.12
CA GLU A 9 9.20 -9.43 -1.47
C GLU A 9 8.89 -8.92 -2.88
N ILE A 10 8.24 -9.76 -3.69
CA ILE A 10 7.84 -9.44 -5.06
C ILE A 10 6.33 -9.27 -5.14
N LYS A 11 5.87 -8.15 -5.72
CA LYS A 11 4.46 -7.94 -6.10
C LYS A 11 4.35 -7.49 -7.55
N GLN A 12 3.23 -7.82 -8.18
CA GLN A 12 2.97 -7.48 -9.57
C GLN A 12 1.61 -6.82 -9.76
N PHE A 13 1.50 -5.94 -10.75
CA PHE A 13 0.24 -5.32 -11.15
C PHE A 13 0.26 -4.94 -12.64
N SER A 14 -0.92 -4.73 -13.23
CA SER A 14 -1.02 -4.31 -14.63
C SER A 14 -0.75 -2.82 -14.79
N CYS A 15 0.09 -2.45 -15.76
CA CYS A 15 0.35 -1.06 -16.15
C CYS A 15 -0.74 -0.47 -17.05
N LYS A 16 -1.70 -1.27 -17.51
CA LYS A 16 -2.71 -0.89 -18.52
C LYS A 16 -2.09 -0.27 -19.80
N LEU A 17 -0.91 -0.76 -20.17
CA LEU A 17 -0.21 -0.40 -21.40
C LEU A 17 -0.18 -1.63 -22.31
N ASP A 18 -0.75 -1.47 -23.50
CA ASP A 18 -0.66 -2.45 -24.56
C ASP A 18 0.50 -2.10 -25.48
N VAL A 19 1.35 -3.10 -25.75
CA VAL A 19 2.55 -2.93 -26.56
C VAL A 19 2.62 -4.06 -27.57
N PRO A 20 2.83 -3.77 -28.88
CA PRO A 20 3.05 -4.80 -29.87
C PRO A 20 4.24 -5.70 -29.50
N PRO A 21 4.08 -7.04 -29.44
CA PRO A 21 5.15 -7.94 -29.03
C PRO A 21 6.42 -7.82 -29.89
N LYS A 22 6.26 -7.48 -31.18
CA LYS A 22 7.37 -7.28 -32.12
C LYS A 22 8.26 -6.09 -31.75
N LEU A 23 7.72 -5.11 -31.05
CA LEU A 23 8.42 -3.91 -30.63
C LEU A 23 8.98 -4.03 -29.22
N TRP A 24 8.63 -5.05 -28.43
CA TRP A 24 9.03 -5.13 -27.03
C TRP A 24 10.23 -6.07 -26.83
N ASP A 25 11.29 -5.56 -26.20
CA ASP A 25 12.40 -6.37 -25.73
C ASP A 25 12.24 -6.70 -24.25
N VAL A 26 12.08 -8.00 -23.97
CA VAL A 26 11.90 -8.55 -22.63
C VAL A 26 13.15 -8.40 -21.77
N LYS A 27 14.37 -8.44 -22.36
CA LYS A 27 15.62 -8.34 -21.61
C LYS A 27 15.84 -6.92 -21.09
N THR A 28 15.59 -5.93 -21.92
CA THR A 28 15.75 -4.51 -21.55
C THR A 28 14.49 -3.91 -20.92
N ALA A 29 13.35 -4.62 -20.99
CA ALA A 29 12.04 -4.12 -20.59
C ALA A 29 11.73 -2.76 -21.24
N ARG A 30 12.03 -2.64 -22.54
CA ARG A 30 11.85 -1.44 -23.35
C ARG A 30 11.37 -1.79 -24.75
N ALA A 31 10.76 -0.81 -25.42
CA ALA A 31 10.47 -0.91 -26.83
C ALA A 31 11.75 -0.70 -27.67
N THR A 32 11.97 -1.54 -28.67
CA THR A 32 13.11 -1.53 -29.58
C THR A 32 12.88 -0.59 -30.76
N GLY A 33 13.97 -0.07 -31.31
CA GLY A 33 13.95 0.83 -32.46
C GLY A 33 13.75 2.32 -32.08
N LYS A 34 13.71 3.16 -33.11
CA LYS A 34 13.59 4.63 -32.99
C LYS A 34 12.25 5.16 -33.55
N SER A 35 11.27 4.28 -33.74
CA SER A 35 9.94 4.72 -34.22
C SER A 35 9.29 5.65 -33.19
N ALA A 36 8.43 6.55 -33.66
CA ALA A 36 7.66 7.43 -32.78
C ALA A 36 6.80 6.62 -31.78
N GLU A 37 6.33 5.45 -32.18
CA GLU A 37 5.61 4.51 -31.32
C GLU A 37 6.51 3.94 -30.21
N ALA A 38 7.70 3.45 -30.54
CA ALA A 38 8.67 2.93 -29.57
C ALA A 38 9.09 4.02 -28.56
N GLN A 39 9.29 5.26 -29.02
CA GLN A 39 9.58 6.40 -28.14
C GLN A 39 8.42 6.71 -27.20
N LYS A 40 7.17 6.71 -27.69
CA LYS A 40 5.97 6.92 -26.86
C LYS A 40 5.83 5.84 -25.79
N ILE A 41 6.01 4.56 -26.16
CA ILE A 41 5.96 3.43 -25.21
C ILE A 41 7.04 3.59 -24.14
N ASN A 42 8.28 3.86 -24.54
CA ASN A 42 9.40 4.04 -23.62
C ASN A 42 9.17 5.23 -22.66
N ALA A 43 8.65 6.36 -23.17
CA ALA A 43 8.29 7.49 -22.32
C ALA A 43 7.20 7.15 -21.30
N ALA A 44 6.20 6.34 -21.68
CA ALA A 44 5.17 5.88 -20.76
C ALA A 44 5.75 4.95 -19.68
N VAL A 45 6.64 4.03 -20.05
CA VAL A 45 7.36 3.16 -19.11
C VAL A 45 8.21 3.98 -18.14
N ASP A 46 8.90 5.00 -18.63
CA ASP A 46 9.75 5.86 -17.80
C ASP A 46 8.93 6.71 -16.84
N ARG A 47 7.75 7.22 -17.25
CA ARG A 47 6.81 7.88 -16.33
C ARG A 47 6.36 6.95 -15.20
N ILE A 48 6.01 5.70 -15.52
CA ILE A 48 5.61 4.72 -14.50
C ILE A 48 6.74 4.49 -13.49
N ARG A 49 7.99 4.39 -13.95
CA ARG A 49 9.15 4.22 -13.05
C ARG A 49 9.31 5.43 -12.12
N VAL A 50 9.22 6.64 -12.67
CA VAL A 50 9.31 7.88 -11.88
C VAL A 50 8.19 7.93 -10.84
N ASP A 51 6.95 7.62 -11.23
CA ASP A 51 5.80 7.62 -10.32
C ASP A 51 5.95 6.58 -9.21
N VAL A 52 6.35 5.35 -9.53
CA VAL A 52 6.60 4.30 -8.53
C VAL A 52 7.67 4.74 -7.53
N ASN A 53 8.79 5.28 -8.01
CA ASN A 53 9.87 5.76 -7.14
C ASN A 53 9.42 6.90 -6.25
N ARG A 54 8.65 7.86 -6.79
CA ARG A 54 8.06 8.95 -5.99
C ARG A 54 7.17 8.40 -4.87
N ARG A 55 6.28 7.47 -5.17
CA ARG A 55 5.40 6.85 -4.14
C ARG A 55 6.17 6.07 -3.09
N TYR A 56 7.25 5.41 -3.48
CA TYR A 56 8.16 4.76 -2.53
C TYR A 56 8.77 5.78 -1.56
N GLN A 57 9.29 6.90 -2.07
CA GLN A 57 9.86 7.96 -1.23
C GLN A 57 8.83 8.59 -0.29
N GLU A 58 7.61 8.86 -0.78
CA GLU A 58 6.49 9.37 0.03
C GLU A 58 6.16 8.41 1.19
N LEU A 59 6.04 7.10 0.91
CA LEU A 59 5.77 6.09 1.94
C LEU A 59 6.93 5.95 2.95
N MET A 60 8.17 6.02 2.48
CA MET A 60 9.34 5.95 3.36
C MET A 60 9.41 7.16 4.30
N GLN A 61 9.07 8.36 3.81
CA GLN A 61 9.03 9.57 4.62
C GLN A 61 7.87 9.58 5.62
N SER A 62 6.69 9.08 5.25
CA SER A 62 5.52 9.10 6.14
C SER A 62 5.57 8.02 7.22
N ASP A 63 5.98 6.80 6.86
CA ASP A 63 5.80 5.62 7.69
C ASP A 63 7.12 5.01 8.20
N GLY A 64 8.27 5.45 7.66
CA GLY A 64 9.60 4.96 8.04
C GLY A 64 9.97 3.58 7.49
N TYR A 65 9.04 2.89 6.82
CA TYR A 65 9.26 1.61 6.16
C TYR A 65 8.30 1.43 4.97
N VAL A 66 8.66 0.58 4.01
CA VAL A 66 7.84 0.30 2.83
C VAL A 66 7.78 -1.21 2.59
N THR A 67 6.57 -1.74 2.33
CA THR A 67 6.39 -3.13 1.87
C THR A 67 5.98 -3.16 0.40
N ALA A 68 6.28 -4.27 -0.30
CA ALA A 68 5.91 -4.40 -1.71
C ALA A 68 4.38 -4.34 -1.92
N ALA A 69 3.60 -4.84 -0.95
CA ALA A 69 2.14 -4.74 -0.96
C ALA A 69 1.66 -3.29 -0.83
N ARG A 70 2.18 -2.52 0.15
CA ARG A 70 1.78 -1.12 0.34
C ARG A 70 2.18 -0.24 -0.83
N LEU A 71 3.36 -0.46 -1.39
CA LEU A 71 3.80 0.27 -2.58
C LEU A 71 2.90 -0.02 -3.79
N ARG A 72 2.56 -1.30 -4.03
CA ARG A 72 1.60 -1.70 -5.08
C ARG A 72 0.26 -1.00 -4.89
N ASP A 73 -0.29 -1.07 -3.68
CA ASP A 73 -1.63 -0.53 -3.39
C ASP A 73 -1.64 0.99 -3.56
N ALA A 74 -0.59 1.68 -3.11
CA ALA A 74 -0.38 3.10 -3.37
C ALA A 74 -0.33 3.41 -4.87
N CYS A 75 0.42 2.63 -5.67
CA CYS A 75 0.48 2.79 -7.13
C CYS A 75 -0.87 2.58 -7.82
N LEU A 76 -1.70 1.65 -7.31
CA LEU A 76 -3.04 1.38 -7.84
C LEU A 76 -4.10 2.36 -7.34
N GLY A 77 -3.75 3.28 -6.44
CA GLY A 77 -4.71 4.14 -5.75
C GLY A 77 -5.64 3.35 -4.82
N LEU A 78 -5.30 2.09 -4.52
CA LEU A 78 -5.97 1.30 -3.51
C LEU A 78 -5.50 1.87 -2.17
N GLY A 79 -6.36 2.70 -1.58
CA GLY A 79 -6.09 3.30 -0.29
C GLY A 79 -5.71 2.20 0.70
N VAL A 80 -4.52 2.32 1.29
CA VAL A 80 -4.20 1.59 2.51
C VAL A 80 -5.33 1.90 3.47
N LYS A 81 -6.02 0.88 3.99
CA LYS A 81 -6.94 1.04 5.11
C LYS A 81 -6.12 1.70 6.21
N ARG A 82 -6.20 3.03 6.32
CA ARG A 82 -5.65 3.74 7.47
C ARG A 82 -6.43 3.19 8.64
N GLU A 83 -5.77 2.40 9.47
CA GLU A 83 -6.38 1.98 10.71
C GLU A 83 -6.54 3.25 11.53
N THR A 84 -7.79 3.72 11.62
CA THR A 84 -8.12 4.89 12.40
C THR A 84 -7.87 4.57 13.87
N LEU A 85 -7.64 5.60 14.68
CA LEU A 85 -7.56 5.46 16.13
C LEU A 85 -8.75 4.64 16.65
N LEU A 86 -9.96 4.88 16.11
CA LEU A 86 -11.17 4.12 16.44
C LEU A 86 -11.02 2.62 16.14
N LYS A 87 -10.56 2.25 14.95
CA LYS A 87 -10.40 0.84 14.57
C LYS A 87 -9.35 0.12 15.44
N LEU A 88 -8.25 0.80 15.75
CA LEU A 88 -7.23 0.26 16.66
C LEU A 88 -7.79 0.07 18.07
N PHE A 89 -8.58 1.04 18.55
CA PHE A 89 -9.19 1.00 19.88
C PHE A 89 -10.27 -0.08 19.99
N GLU A 90 -11.02 -0.30 18.91
CA GLU A 90 -11.98 -1.40 18.79
C GLU A 90 -11.27 -2.76 18.93
N GLN A 91 -10.21 -3.00 18.15
CA GLN A 91 -9.39 -4.22 18.25
C GLN A 91 -8.81 -4.41 19.67
N HIS A 92 -8.31 -3.33 20.28
CA HIS A 92 -7.85 -3.36 21.66
C HIS A 92 -8.94 -3.84 22.62
N ASN A 93 -10.17 -3.30 22.49
CA ASN A 93 -11.30 -3.69 23.33
C ASN A 93 -11.69 -5.16 23.14
N GLU A 94 -11.69 -5.66 21.90
CA GLU A 94 -11.95 -7.07 21.58
C GLU A 94 -10.91 -8.02 22.20
N GLU A 95 -9.64 -7.65 22.20
CA GLU A 95 -8.60 -8.43 22.86
C GLU A 95 -8.66 -8.32 24.38
N PHE A 96 -9.03 -7.13 24.88
CA PHE A 96 -9.08 -6.86 26.31
C PHE A 96 -10.19 -7.68 26.97
N ILE A 97 -11.39 -7.73 26.39
CA ILE A 97 -12.52 -8.49 26.95
C ILE A 97 -12.23 -9.98 27.04
N LYS A 98 -11.51 -10.56 26.07
CA LYS A 98 -11.08 -11.97 26.09
C LYS A 98 -10.19 -12.32 27.29
N LYS A 99 -9.54 -11.31 27.87
CA LYS A 99 -8.63 -11.46 29.03
C LYS A 99 -9.31 -11.12 30.36
N VAL A 100 -10.55 -10.63 30.34
CA VAL A 100 -11.31 -10.31 31.56
C VAL A 100 -11.72 -11.60 32.28
N GLY A 101 -11.55 -11.62 33.61
CA GLY A 101 -11.77 -12.82 34.42
C GLY A 101 -10.55 -13.73 34.53
N HIS A 102 -9.51 -13.50 33.73
CA HIS A 102 -8.21 -14.17 33.85
C HIS A 102 -7.12 -13.22 34.39
N SER A 103 -6.78 -12.20 33.60
CA SER A 103 -5.68 -11.26 33.90
C SER A 103 -6.13 -9.79 33.93
N ARG A 104 -7.38 -9.52 33.54
CA ARG A 104 -7.97 -8.19 33.48
C ARG A 104 -9.28 -8.15 34.25
N VAL A 105 -9.66 -6.96 34.69
CA VAL A 105 -10.88 -6.71 35.46
C VAL A 105 -11.96 -6.05 34.59
N GLN A 106 -13.22 -6.44 34.82
CA GLN A 106 -14.38 -5.94 34.06
C GLN A 106 -14.53 -4.42 34.15
N GLY A 107 -14.22 -3.83 35.31
CA GLY A 107 -14.30 -2.38 35.51
C GLY A 107 -13.42 -1.59 34.54
N THR A 108 -12.22 -2.10 34.23
CA THR A 108 -11.31 -1.46 33.27
C THR A 108 -11.82 -1.57 31.83
N TYR A 109 -12.38 -2.73 31.45
CA TYR A 109 -13.02 -2.87 30.14
C TYR A 109 -14.19 -1.90 29.96
N ASN A 110 -15.03 -1.73 30.99
CA ASN A 110 -16.14 -0.79 30.96
C ASN A 110 -15.65 0.66 30.73
N ARG A 111 -14.53 1.05 31.36
CA ARG A 111 -13.90 2.36 31.13
C ARG A 111 -13.44 2.52 29.69
N TYR A 112 -12.76 1.52 29.11
CA TYR A 112 -12.34 1.58 27.71
C TYR A 112 -13.53 1.65 26.74
N ARG A 113 -14.64 0.97 27.05
CA ARG A 113 -15.88 1.08 26.25
C ARG A 113 -16.47 2.49 26.29
N THR A 114 -16.41 3.17 27.43
CA THR A 114 -16.83 4.57 27.56
C THR A 114 -15.91 5.52 26.80
N ILE A 115 -14.58 5.34 26.91
CA ILE A 115 -13.60 6.14 26.17
C ILE A 115 -13.80 5.99 24.66
N TYR A 116 -13.99 4.75 24.18
CA TYR A 116 -14.28 4.49 22.77
C TYR A 116 -15.53 5.25 22.29
N ARG A 117 -16.60 5.28 23.10
CA ARG A 117 -17.82 6.03 22.76
C ARG A 117 -17.53 7.53 22.63
N HIS A 118 -16.80 8.11 23.58
CA HIS A 118 -16.44 9.53 23.51
C HIS A 118 -15.53 9.84 22.33
N LEU A 119 -14.62 8.93 21.97
CA LEU A 119 -13.81 9.07 20.76
C LEU A 119 -14.67 9.00 19.50
N CYS A 120 -15.69 8.14 19.44
CA CYS A 120 -16.64 8.11 18.33
C CYS A 120 -17.52 9.37 18.24
N GLU A 121 -17.85 9.99 19.37
CA GLU A 121 -18.62 11.24 19.42
C GLU A 121 -17.79 12.48 19.04
N PHE A 122 -16.46 12.42 19.24
CA PHE A 122 -15.54 13.51 18.95
C PHE A 122 -15.15 13.61 17.47
N VAL A 123 -15.07 12.48 16.76
CA VAL A 123 -14.65 12.37 15.34
C VAL A 123 -15.85 12.57 14.42
#